data_AF-A0A4C1X593-F1
#
_entry.id   AF-A0A4C1X593-F1
#
_cell.length_a   1.000
_cell.length_b   1.000
_cell.length_c   1.000
_cell.angle_alpha   90.00
_cell.angle_beta   90.00
_cell.angle_gamma   90.00
#
_symmetry.space_group_name_H-M   'P 1'
#
loop_
_entity.id
_entity.type
_entity.pdbx_description
1 polymer ?
#
loop_
_entity_poly.entity_id
_entity_poly.type
_entity_poly.pdbx_seq_one_letter_code
_entity_poly.pdbx_strand_id
1 'polypeptide(L)'
;MAKIHELRYELLPHPAYSPDLALCDYYLFPNLKKSLGEDDAATRVSFYGETLQWPTAINLKRCIPAVLRIDRLLIHQRTMQR
;
A
#
# COMPACT_ATOMS: atom_id res chain seq x y z
N MET A 1 6.66 -12.73 15.58
CA MET A 1 5.55 -12.16 16.36
C MET A 1 5.97 -11.37 17.59
N ALA A 2 6.99 -11.81 18.36
CA ALA A 2 7.40 -11.18 19.62
C ALA A 2 7.51 -9.64 19.58
N LYS A 3 8.20 -9.10 18.55
CA LYS A 3 8.46 -7.65 18.45
C LYS A 3 7.24 -6.78 18.10
N ILE A 4 6.22 -7.36 17.46
CA ILE A 4 4.96 -6.65 17.12
C ILE A 4 4.12 -6.47 18.39
N HIS A 5 4.11 -7.48 19.27
CA HIS A 5 3.42 -7.44 20.55
C HIS A 5 4.09 -6.48 21.54
N GLU A 6 5.43 -6.41 21.54
CA GLU A 6 6.19 -5.43 22.35
C GLU A 6 5.83 -3.98 21.98
N LEU A 7 5.64 -3.73 20.68
CA LEU A 7 5.27 -2.41 20.15
C LEU A 7 3.76 -2.12 20.22
N ARG A 8 2.97 -3.05 20.77
CA ARG A 8 1.50 -2.97 20.92
C ARG A 8 0.75 -2.70 19.61
N TYR A 9 1.27 -3.21 18.49
CA TYR A 9 0.55 -3.15 17.22
C TYR A 9 -0.49 -4.28 17.15
N GLU A 10 -1.70 -3.93 16.72
CA GLU A 10 -2.72 -4.89 16.36
C GLU A 10 -2.50 -5.36 14.92
N LEU A 11 -2.43 -6.68 14.71
CA LEU A 11 -2.32 -7.23 13.36
C LEU A 11 -3.72 -7.38 12.76
N LEU A 12 -3.99 -6.64 11.68
CA LEU A 12 -5.21 -6.86 10.91
C LEU A 12 -5.16 -8.20 10.16
N PRO A 13 -6.25 -9.00 10.18
CA PRO A 13 -6.33 -10.21 9.40
C PRO A 13 -6.34 -9.85 7.90
N HIS A 14 -5.34 -10.35 7.17
CA HIS A 14 -5.22 -10.18 5.73
C HIS A 14 -5.33 -11.55 5.04
N PRO A 15 -6.25 -11.74 4.08
CA PRO A 15 -6.37 -13.02 3.38
C PRO A 15 -5.13 -13.27 2.52
N ALA A 16 -4.79 -14.55 2.33
CA ALA A 16 -3.70 -14.94 1.44
C ALA A 16 -4.00 -14.51 0.00
N TYR A 17 -2.99 -14.04 -0.73
CA TYR A 17 -3.08 -13.67 -2.15
C TYR A 17 -4.16 -12.62 -2.50
N SER A 18 -4.36 -11.62 -1.64
CA SER A 18 -5.28 -10.51 -1.92
C SER A 18 -4.55 -9.17 -2.12
N PRO A 19 -3.91 -8.96 -3.30
CA PRO A 19 -3.23 -7.70 -3.60
C PRO A 19 -4.21 -6.51 -3.64
N ASP A 20 -5.51 -6.77 -3.85
CA ASP A 20 -6.56 -5.74 -3.85
C ASP A 20 -6.85 -5.15 -2.47
N LEU A 21 -6.47 -5.85 -1.40
CA LEU A 21 -6.66 -5.41 -0.01
C LEU A 21 -5.39 -4.80 0.59
N ALA A 22 -4.24 -5.00 -0.05
CA ALA A 22 -3.00 -4.36 0.35
C ALA A 22 -2.92 -2.96 -0.27
N LEU A 23 -2.99 -1.92 0.56
CA LEU A 23 -2.91 -0.52 0.12
C LEU A 23 -1.65 -0.24 -0.72
N CYS A 24 -0.53 -0.88 -0.36
CA CYS A 24 0.73 -0.75 -1.10
C CYS A 24 0.60 -1.28 -2.54
N ASP A 25 0.00 -2.46 -2.71
CA ASP A 25 -0.13 -3.11 -4.02
C ASP A 25 -1.21 -2.44 -4.87
N TYR A 26 -2.35 -2.11 -4.28
CA TYR A 26 -3.48 -1.50 -4.98
C TYR A 26 -3.24 -0.02 -5.35
N TYR A 27 -2.56 0.75 -4.51
CA TYR A 27 -2.47 2.21 -4.68
C TYR A 27 -1.04 2.74 -4.79
N LEU A 28 -0.09 2.27 -3.96
CA LEU A 28 1.26 2.86 -3.94
C LEU A 28 2.08 2.47 -5.18
N PHE A 29 2.22 1.17 -5.47
CA PHE A 29 3.07 0.70 -6.56
C PHE A 29 2.57 1.09 -7.95
N PRO A 30 1.25 1.09 -8.26
CA PRO A 30 0.78 1.56 -9.56
C PRO A 30 1.05 3.06 -9.79
N ASN A 31 0.97 3.88 -8.75
CA ASN A 31 1.28 5.30 -8.86
C ASN A 31 2.79 5.55 -8.97
N LEU A 32 3.60 4.75 -8.26
CA LEU A 32 5.05 4.75 -8.39
C LEU A 32 5.49 4.30 -9.80
N LYS A 33 4.85 3.28 -10.37
CA LYS A 33 5.14 2.85 -11.74
C LYS A 33 4.82 3.94 -12.76
N LYS A 34 3.69 4.64 -12.61
CA LYS A 34 3.32 5.77 -13.48
C LYS A 34 4.32 6.90 -13.44
N SER A 35 4.93 7.15 -12.30
CA SER A 35 5.91 8.21 -12.15
C SER A 35 7.32 7.85 -12.57
N LEU A 36 7.69 6.57 -12.44
CA LEU A 36 9.00 6.10 -12.86
C LEU A 36 9.11 5.96 -14.38
N GLY A 37 8.01 6.17 -15.12
CA GLY A 37 7.96 5.91 -16.56
C GLY A 37 8.05 4.41 -16.87
N GLU A 38 7.55 3.98 -18.02
CA GLU A 38 7.80 2.62 -18.54
C GLU A 38 9.19 2.52 -19.19
N ASP A 39 10.20 3.18 -18.60
CA ASP A 39 11.56 3.08 -19.13
C ASP A 39 12.25 1.87 -18.51
N ASP A 40 12.34 0.83 -19.31
CA ASP A 40 13.07 -0.39 -19.03
C ASP A 40 14.52 -0.06 -18.66
N ALA A 41 14.90 -0.40 -17.43
CA ALA A 41 16.28 -0.46 -16.95
C ALA A 41 17.07 0.87 -16.88
N ALA A 42 16.89 1.63 -15.80
CA ALA A 42 17.91 2.58 -15.36
C ALA A 42 18.18 2.50 -13.84
N THR A 43 19.12 1.63 -13.50
CA THR A 43 20.06 1.78 -12.36
C THR A 43 19.45 1.77 -10.95
N ARG A 44 19.69 0.67 -10.23
CA ARG A 44 19.36 0.44 -8.80
C ARG A 44 19.83 1.54 -7.83
N VAL A 45 20.72 2.44 -8.26
CA VAL A 45 21.32 3.51 -7.46
C VAL A 45 20.50 4.82 -7.52
N SER A 46 19.74 5.06 -8.60
CA SER A 46 18.85 6.25 -8.75
C SER A 46 17.56 6.13 -7.93
N PHE A 47 17.10 4.89 -7.71
CA PHE A 47 15.86 4.58 -6.99
C PHE A 47 15.83 5.15 -5.57
N TYR A 48 16.96 5.13 -4.85
CA TYR A 48 17.04 5.68 -3.49
C TYR A 48 16.96 7.21 -3.45
N GLY A 49 17.46 7.90 -4.48
CA GLY A 49 17.38 9.36 -4.59
C GLY A 49 15.95 9.85 -4.85
N GLU A 50 15.24 9.16 -5.74
CA GLU A 50 13.84 9.48 -6.06
C GLU A 50 12.89 9.08 -4.91
N THR A 51 13.10 7.94 -4.26
CA THR A 51 12.27 7.50 -3.11
C THR A 51 12.35 8.41 -1.89
N LEU A 52 13.37 9.27 -1.77
CA LEU A 52 13.45 10.31 -0.73
C LEU A 52 12.71 11.61 -1.13
N GLN A 53 12.50 11.85 -2.42
CA GLN A 53 11.71 12.98 -2.93
C GLN A 53 10.22 12.62 -3.08
N TRP A 54 9.90 11.34 -3.32
CA TRP A 54 8.55 10.79 -3.41
C TRP A 54 7.64 10.91 -2.16
N PRO A 55 8.14 10.87 -0.91
CA PRO A 55 7.28 10.91 0.28
C PRO A 55 6.49 12.23 0.36
N THR A 56 7.02 13.33 -0.18
CA THR A 56 6.32 14.62 -0.26
C THR A 56 5.28 14.67 -1.38
N ALA A 57 5.30 13.72 -2.33
CA ALA A 57 4.31 13.58 -3.39
C ALA A 57 3.14 12.63 -3.03
N ILE A 58 3.27 11.83 -1.96
CA ILE A 58 2.17 11.02 -1.42
C ILE A 58 1.16 11.96 -0.76
N ASN A 59 0.24 12.47 -1.58
CA ASN A 59 -0.78 13.40 -1.12
C ASN A 59 -1.78 12.66 -0.23
N LEU A 60 -1.80 12.99 1.06
CA LEU A 60 -2.73 12.42 2.05
C LEU A 60 -4.20 12.51 1.59
N LYS A 61 -4.56 13.56 0.83
CA LYS A 61 -5.92 13.72 0.26
C LYS A 61 -6.27 12.64 -0.76
N ARG A 62 -5.30 12.02 -1.44
CA ARG A 62 -5.52 10.89 -2.35
C ARG A 62 -5.39 9.52 -1.66
N CYS A 63 -4.62 9.42 -0.57
CA CYS A 63 -4.49 8.17 0.20
C CYS A 63 -5.75 7.83 1.00
N ILE A 64 -6.38 8.82 1.64
CA ILE A 64 -7.57 8.60 2.49
C ILE A 64 -8.70 7.85 1.74
N PRO A 65 -9.08 8.24 0.51
CA PRO A 65 -10.09 7.51 -0.26
C PRO A 65 -9.72 6.04 -0.56
N ALA A 66 -8.43 5.75 -0.78
CA ALA A 66 -7.96 4.39 -1.06
C ALA A 66 -8.08 3.49 0.18
N VAL A 67 -7.74 4.03 1.36
CA VAL A 67 -7.93 3.33 2.65
C VAL A 67 -9.40 3.04 2.90
N LEU A 68 -10.28 4.04 2.75
CA LEU A 68 -11.72 3.88 2.96
C LEU A 68 -12.35 2.87 1.99
N ARG A 69 -11.79 2.73 0.77
CA ARG A 69 -12.24 1.72 -0.19
C ARG A 69 -11.90 0.31 0.29
N ILE A 70 -10.69 0.09 0.82
CA ILE A 70 -10.29 -1.20 1.38
C ILE A 70 -11.14 -1.54 2.61
N ASP A 71 -11.39 -0.58 3.50
CA ASP A 71 -12.27 -0.79 4.67
C ASP A 71 -13.68 -1.22 4.24
N ARG A 72 -14.25 -0.58 3.21
CA ARG A 72 -15.55 -0.97 2.66
C ARG A 72 -15.53 -2.40 2.11
N LEU A 73 -14.47 -2.77 1.40
CA LEU A 73 -14.31 -4.13 0.87
C LEU A 73 -14.17 -5.16 1.98
N LEU A 74 -13.39 -4.86 3.03
CA LEU A 74 -13.23 -5.71 4.20
C LEU A 74 -14.55 -5.89 4.96
N ILE A 75 -15.34 -4.82 5.12
CA ILE A 75 -16.68 -4.89 5.74
C ILE A 75 -17.61 -5.76 4.87
N HIS A 76 -17.59 -5.59 3.55
CA HIS A 76 -18.42 -6.38 2.63
C HIS A 76 -18.07 -7.88 2.67
N GLN A 77 -16.78 -8.21 2.66
CA GLN A 77 -16.31 -9.60 2.80
C GLN A 77 -16.77 -10.22 4.13
N ARG A 78 -16.73 -9.46 5.24
CA ARG A 78 -17.25 -9.93 6.54
C ARG A 78 -18.77 -10.14 6.54
N THR A 79 -19.53 -9.31 5.83
CA THR A 79 -21.00 -9.46 5.75
C THR A 79 -21.44 -10.65 4.91
N MET A 80 -20.65 -11.08 3.92
CA MET A 80 -20.98 -12.21 3.03
C MET A 80 -20.56 -13.57 3.60
N GLN A 81 -19.71 -13.60 4.63
CA GLN A 81 -19.21 -14.82 5.30
C GLN A 81 -20.01 -15.18 6.56
N ARG A 82 -21.18 -14.54 6.78
CA ARG A 82 -22.04 -14.72 7.96
C ARG A 82 -23.44 -15.14 7.53
#